data_AF-A0A1F7R3H2-F1
#
_entry.id   AF-A0A1F7R3H2-F1
#
_cell.length_a   1.000
_cell.length_b   1.000
_cell.length_c   1.000
_cell.angle_alpha   90.00
_cell.angle_beta   90.00
_cell.angle_gamma   90.00
#
_symmetry.space_group_name_H-M   'P 1'
#
loop_
_entity.id
_entity.type
_entity.pdbx_description
1 polymer ?
#
loop_
_entity_poly.entity_id
_entity_poly.type
_entity_poly.pdbx_seq_one_letter_code
_entity_poly.pdbx_strand_id
1 'polypeptide(L)' 'MAKSKSAKDYQQLADELEEIILWFESGQVTLDEAIKKYEQASQLIAEMEEYLKNAENKIKKINATFKKKS' A
#
# COMPACT_ATOMS: atom_id res chain seq x y z
N MET A 1 -15.66 -23.12 0.77
CA MET A 1 -15.56 -21.76 1.33
C MET A 1 -14.95 -20.86 0.25
N ALA A 2 -15.75 -19.98 -0.33
CA ALA A 2 -15.29 -19.08 -1.38
C ALA A 2 -14.42 -17.98 -0.74
N LYS A 3 -13.11 -18.00 -1.02
CA LYS A 3 -12.20 -16.90 -0.68
C LYS A 3 -12.69 -15.66 -1.42
N SER A 4 -13.44 -14.80 -0.73
CA SER A 4 -13.59 -13.41 -1.12
C SER A 4 -12.19 -12.83 -1.28
N LYS A 5 -11.91 -12.24 -2.43
CA LYS A 5 -10.67 -11.53 -2.77
C LYS A 5 -10.47 -10.43 -1.72
N SER A 6 -9.80 -10.75 -0.61
CA SER A 6 -9.53 -9.78 0.45
C SER A 6 -8.59 -8.75 -0.14
N ALA A 7 -8.96 -7.47 -0.06
CA ALA A 7 -7.99 -6.40 -0.26
C ALA A 7 -6.79 -6.66 0.66
N LYS A 8 -5.57 -6.48 0.13
CA LYS A 8 -4.35 -6.62 0.91
C LYS A 8 -4.37 -5.61 2.05
N ASP A 9 -3.86 -6.00 3.21
CA ASP A 9 -3.65 -5.05 4.29
C ASP A 9 -2.37 -4.22 4.05
N TYR A 10 -2.19 -3.17 4.84
CA TYR A 10 -1.06 -2.26 4.68
C TYR A 10 0.30 -2.94 4.82
N GLN A 11 0.42 -3.93 5.71
CA GLN A 11 1.67 -4.65 5.93
C GLN A 11 2.02 -5.45 4.67
N GLN A 12 1.06 -6.16 4.10
CA GLN A 12 1.26 -6.92 2.87
C GLN A 12 1.68 -6.03 1.70
N LEU A 13 1.09 -4.84 1.57
CA LEU A 13 1.49 -3.88 0.54
C LEU A 13 2.93 -3.36 0.75
N ALA A 14 3.31 -3.11 2.00
CA ALA A 14 4.66 -2.69 2.36
C ALA A 14 5.70 -3.79 2.09
N ASP A 15 5.40 -5.03 2.47
CA ASP A 15 6.27 -6.19 2.25
C ASP A 15 6.53 -6.40 0.74
N GLU A 16 5.49 -6.28 -0.09
CA GLU A 16 5.63 -6.40 -1.54
C GLU A 16 6.46 -5.26 -2.17
N LEU A 17 6.33 -4.03 -1.63
CA LEU A 17 7.16 -2.92 -2.07
C LEU A 17 8.63 -3.13 -1.69
N GLU A 18 8.89 -3.67 -0.49
CA GLU A 18 10.23 -4.02 -0.02
C GLU A 18 10.87 -5.10 -0.89
N GLU A 19 10.12 -6.13 -1.28
CA GLU A 19 10.59 -7.14 -2.25
C GLU A 19 11.00 -6.51 -3.60
N ILE A 20 10.25 -5.52 -4.09
CA ILE A 20 10.60 -4.81 -5.33
C ILE A 20 11.88 -4.00 -5.14
N ILE A 21 12.05 -3.32 -4.00
CA ILE A 21 13.26 -2.56 -3.67
C ILE A 21 14.48 -3.49 -3.61
N LEU A 22 14.38 -4.61 -2.88
CA LEU A 22 15.44 -5.62 -2.80
C LEU A 22 15.79 -6.18 -4.19
N TRP A 23 14.79 -6.35 -5.07
CA TRP A 23 15.02 -6.74 -6.45
C TRP A 23 15.84 -5.68 -7.22
N PHE A 24 15.53 -4.40 -7.07
CA PHE A 24 16.31 -3.31 -7.69
C PHE A 24 17.75 -3.25 -7.17
N GLU A 25 17.97 -3.55 -5.88
CA GLU A 25 19.29 -3.56 -5.25
C GLU A 25 20.15 -4.77 -5.62
N SER A 26 19.55 -5.84 -6.16
CA SER A 26 20.25 -7.09 -6.51
C SER A 26 21.30 -6.96 -7.64
N GLY A 27 21.31 -5.84 -8.37
CA GLY A 27 22.39 -5.47 -9.30
C GLY A 27 22.37 -6.17 -10.67
N GLN A 28 21.45 -7.11 -10.92
CA GLN A 28 21.20 -7.69 -12.24
C GLN A 28 19.76 -7.42 -12.67
N VAL A 29 19.53 -6.21 -13.19
CA VAL A 29 18.22 -5.77 -13.66
C VAL A 29 18.31 -5.36 -15.13
N THR A 30 17.47 -5.95 -15.98
CA THR A 30 17.30 -5.44 -17.35
C THR A 30 16.39 -4.22 -17.34
N LEU A 31 16.54 -3.34 -18.33
CA LEU A 31 15.71 -2.14 -18.45
C LEU A 31 14.21 -2.49 -18.55
N ASP A 32 13.86 -3.52 -19.32
CA ASP A 32 12.47 -3.95 -19.49
C ASP A 32 11.86 -4.47 -18.18
N GLU A 33 12.63 -5.20 -17.38
CA GLU A 33 12.17 -5.67 -16.06
C GLU A 33 12.07 -4.51 -15.07
N ALA A 34 13.01 -3.56 -15.11
CA ALA A 34 12.99 -2.36 -14.27
C ALA A 34 11.71 -1.53 -14.53
N ILE A 35 11.31 -1.37 -15.80
CA ILE A 35 10.07 -0.68 -16.16
C ILE A 35 8.85 -1.40 -15.56
N LYS A 36 8.77 -2.72 -15.68
CA LYS A 36 7.66 -3.51 -15.11
C LYS A 36 7.61 -3.40 -13.59
N LYS A 37 8.75 -3.52 -12.92
CA LYS A 37 8.86 -3.42 -11.45
C LYS A 37 8.51 -2.02 -10.95
N TYR A 38 8.88 -0.99 -11.70
CA TYR A 38 8.48 0.38 -11.42
C TYR A 38 6.97 0.58 -11.52
N GLU A 39 6.32 0.04 -12.56
CA GLU A 39 4.86 0.08 -12.70
C GLU A 39 4.16 -0.62 -11.53
N GLN A 40 4.66 -1.81 -11.15
CA GLN A 40 4.14 -2.55 -9.99
C GLN A 40 4.32 -1.75 -8.68
N ALA A 41 5.49 -1.17 -8.45
CA ALA A 41 5.75 -0.34 -7.27
C ALA A 41 4.83 0.89 -7.23
N SER A 42 4.59 1.53 -8.38
CA SER A 42 3.70 2.69 -8.49
C SER A 42 2.25 2.34 -8.12
N GLN A 43 1.77 1.16 -8.53
CA GLN A 43 0.45 0.65 -8.16
C GLN A 43 0.36 0.36 -6.66
N LEU A 44 1.35 -0.32 -6.08
CA LEU A 44 1.40 -0.58 -4.64
C LEU A 44 1.40 0.70 -3.82
N ILE A 45 2.20 1.70 -4.21
CA ILE A 45 2.26 3.00 -3.54
C ILE A 45 0.89 3.68 -3.59
N ALA A 46 0.20 3.67 -4.73
CA ALA A 46 -1.14 4.25 -4.84
C ALA A 46 -2.16 3.56 -3.90
N GLU A 47 -2.11 2.22 -3.80
CA GLU A 47 -2.95 1.47 -2.86
C GLU A 47 -2.61 1.82 -1.39
N MET A 48 -1.33 1.97 -1.06
CA MET A 48 -0.88 2.37 0.28
C MET A 48 -1.35 3.79 0.64
N GLU A 49 -1.25 4.74 -0.29
CA GLU A 49 -1.75 6.11 -0.11
C GLU A 49 -3.26 6.14 0.15
N GLU A 50 -4.02 5.35 -0.61
CA GLU A 50 -5.46 5.22 -0.39
C GLU A 50 -5.77 4.62 0.99
N TYR A 51 -5.02 3.59 1.40
CA TYR A 51 -5.17 2.99 2.72
C TYR A 51 -4.94 4.01 3.85
N LEU A 52 -3.86 4.79 3.74
CA LEU A 52 -3.52 5.83 4.72
C LEU A 52 -4.58 6.94 4.77
N LYS A 53 -5.05 7.41 3.60
CA LYS A 53 -6.13 8.39 3.52
C LYS A 53 -7.41 7.89 4.18
N ASN A 54 -7.75 6.62 3.96
CA ASN A 54 -8.91 6.00 4.60
C ASN A 54 -8.74 5.89 6.11
N ALA A 55 -7.55 5.54 6.60
CA ALA A 55 -7.22 5.53 8.03
C ALA A 55 -7.32 6.92 8.66
N GLU A 56 -6.75 7.94 8.03
CA GLU A 56 -6.82 9.34 8.47
C GLU A 56 -8.28 9.82 8.58
N ASN A 57 -9.10 9.52 7.56
CA ASN A 57 -10.52 9.85 7.56
C ASN A 57 -11.29 9.19 8.70
N LYS A 58 -10.97 7.93 9.03
CA LYS A 58 -11.56 7.24 10.19
C LYS A 58 -11.19 7.94 11.50
N ILE A 59 -9.92 8.30 11.68
CA ILE A 59 -9.44 9.03 12.87
C ILE A 59 -10.14 10.39 13.00
N LYS A 60 -10.25 11.16 11.91
CA LYS A 60 -10.97 12.45 11.89
C LYS A 60 -12.42 12.30 12.35
N LYS A 61 -13.14 11.26 11.89
CA LYS A 61 -14.52 10.97 12.29
C LYS A 61 -14.64 10.61 13.78
N ILE A 62 -13.70 9.83 14.31
CA ILE A 62 -13.64 9.48 15.74
C ILE A 62 -13.47 10.77 16.57
N ASN A 63 -12.50 11.62 16.21
CA ASN A 63 -12.24 12.87 16.90
C ASN A 63 -13.43 13.84 16.84
N ALA A 64 -14.10 13.95 15.69
CA ALA A 64 -15.30 14.78 15.55
C ALA A 64 -16.45 14.28 16.44
N THR A 65 -16.62 12.96 16.55
CA THR A 65 -17.63 12.35 17.41
C THR A 65 -17.34 12.60 18.89
N PHE A 66 -16.07 12.52 19.30
CA PHE A 66 -15.66 12.81 20.67
C PHE A 66 -15.92 14.27 21.05
N LYS A 67 -15.56 15.22 20.18
CA LYS A 67 -15.83 16.66 20.38
C LYS A 67 -17.31 17.02 20.47
N LYS A 68 -18.21 16.28 19.82
CA LYS A 68 -19.67 16.54 19.86
C LYS A 68 -20.34 16.04 21.15
N LYS A 69 -19.69 15.14 21.89
CA LYS A 69 -20.21 14.56 23.14
C LYS A 69 -19.69 15.24 24.41
N SER A 70 -18.70 16.12 24.29
CA SER A 70 -18.18 16.97 25.38
C SER A 70 -18.82 18.35 25.32
#